data_AF-A0A2P4SSH7-F1
#
_entry.id   AF-A0A2P4SSH7-F1
#
_cell.length_a   1.000
_cell.length_b   1.000
_cell.length_c   1.000
_cell.angle_alpha   90.00
_cell.angle_beta   90.00
_cell.angle_gamma   90.00
#
_symmetry.space_group_name_H-M   'P 1'
#
loop_
_entity.id
_entity.type
_entity.pdbx_description
1 polymer ?
#
loop_
_entity_poly.entity_id
_entity_poly.type
_entity_poly.pdbx_seq_one_letter_code
_entity_poly.pdbx_strand_id
1 'polypeptide(L)'
;EITVQNLPHYLQLRKPFLIFFSDGDIGQIESKEMLKLARGRSQQAFVSCWLNLKNTPVGRGVLKVYFATIPSLPALVWVDLHAGGQVFKFPSEQSITEMNILSWLEKLRAGLEIPSSTLSEEDWKPPLPAYNFLQMMEAAGPEFTLHTSSHQEDRREQQQLEGSEEKATVREEPTEEARVKAEKAQGPGRDLRGTAPRLAGREKQARRHSE
;
A
#
# COMPACT_ATOMS: atom_id res chain seq x y z
N GLU A 1 6.13 15.34 -9.15
CA GLU A 1 5.86 14.88 -7.77
C GLU A 1 6.09 13.39 -7.65
N ILE A 2 6.75 12.95 -6.59
CA ILE A 2 6.76 11.54 -6.19
C ILE A 2 5.64 11.29 -5.19
N THR A 3 4.88 10.22 -5.43
CA THR A 3 3.74 9.78 -4.63
C THR A 3 3.89 8.29 -4.37
N VAL A 4 3.13 7.75 -3.42
CA VAL A 4 3.13 6.31 -3.12
C VAL A 4 2.78 5.47 -4.36
N GLN A 5 1.93 6.00 -5.24
CA GLN A 5 1.48 5.29 -6.45
C GLN A 5 2.56 5.24 -7.55
N ASN A 6 3.34 6.31 -7.71
CA ASN A 6 4.32 6.40 -8.79
C ASN A 6 5.75 6.03 -8.37
N LEU A 7 6.06 6.00 -7.06
CA LEU A 7 7.36 5.63 -6.51
C LEU A 7 7.92 4.30 -7.08
N PRO A 8 7.14 3.21 -7.22
CA PRO A 8 7.66 1.97 -7.79
C PRO A 8 8.26 2.13 -9.20
N HIS A 9 7.67 2.97 -10.04
CA HIS A 9 8.17 3.23 -11.39
C HIS A 9 9.51 3.96 -11.36
N TYR A 10 9.68 4.87 -10.41
CA TYR A 10 10.93 5.58 -10.21
C TYR A 10 12.05 4.64 -9.71
N LEU A 11 11.74 3.73 -8.79
CA LEU A 11 12.71 2.76 -8.26
C LEU A 11 13.24 1.80 -9.34
N GLN A 12 12.43 1.49 -10.36
CA GLN A 12 12.87 0.66 -11.49
C GLN A 12 14.00 1.30 -12.31
N LEU A 13 14.15 2.64 -12.25
CA LEU A 13 15.19 3.35 -13.00
C LEU A 13 16.61 3.06 -12.49
N ARG A 14 16.77 2.46 -11.30
CA ARG A 14 18.07 2.09 -10.71
C ARG A 14 19.05 3.28 -10.64
N LYS A 15 18.51 4.47 -10.38
CA LYS A 15 19.26 5.73 -10.34
C LYS A 15 19.15 6.38 -8.96
N PRO A 16 20.16 7.17 -8.56
CA PRO A 16 20.05 8.02 -7.38
C PRO A 16 18.92 9.04 -7.54
N PHE A 17 18.35 9.44 -6.41
CA PHE A 17 17.29 10.42 -6.32
C PHE A 17 17.81 11.74 -5.79
N LEU A 18 17.43 12.83 -6.48
CA LEU A 18 17.51 14.18 -5.96
C LEU A 18 16.10 14.62 -5.58
N ILE A 19 15.76 14.54 -4.30
CA ILE A 19 14.41 14.76 -3.77
C ILE A 19 14.32 16.14 -3.12
N PHE A 20 13.41 16.97 -3.60
CA PHE A 20 13.04 18.23 -2.97
C PHE A 20 11.82 18.04 -2.06
N PHE A 21 11.99 18.19 -0.76
CA PHE A 21 10.94 18.09 0.25
C PHE A 21 10.38 19.47 0.59
N SER A 22 9.06 19.65 0.46
CA SER A 22 8.35 20.91 0.75
C SER A 22 7.15 20.71 1.67
N ASP A 23 6.86 21.72 2.51
CA ASP A 23 5.63 21.75 3.34
C ASP A 23 4.44 22.34 2.59
N GLY A 24 4.09 21.73 1.46
CA GLY A 24 3.08 22.22 0.53
C GLY A 24 3.62 22.32 -0.89
N ASP A 25 2.97 23.15 -1.69
CA ASP A 25 3.34 23.32 -3.09
C ASP A 25 4.73 23.93 -3.22
N ILE A 26 5.44 23.46 -4.25
CA ILE A 26 6.75 23.98 -4.61
C ILE A 26 6.63 25.43 -5.12
N GLY A 27 7.51 26.31 -4.66
CA GLY A 27 7.57 27.67 -5.15
C GLY A 27 7.89 27.75 -6.65
N GLN A 28 7.48 28.83 -7.31
CA GLN A 28 7.64 28.98 -8.76
C GLN A 28 9.11 28.96 -9.21
N ILE A 29 10.00 29.53 -8.39
CA ILE A 29 11.43 29.61 -8.68
C ILE A 29 12.04 28.21 -8.56
N GLU A 30 11.83 27.54 -7.43
CA GLU A 30 12.34 26.20 -7.15
C GLU A 30 11.80 25.18 -8.16
N SER A 31 10.52 25.29 -8.52
CA SER A 31 9.90 24.46 -9.55
C SER A 31 10.60 24.60 -10.90
N LYS A 32 10.89 25.84 -11.31
CA LYS A 32 11.61 26.10 -12.56
C LYS A 32 13.03 25.53 -12.53
N GLU A 33 13.75 25.69 -11.43
CA GLU A 33 15.11 25.16 -11.27
C GLU A 33 15.12 23.62 -11.24
N MET A 34 14.21 22.99 -10.49
CA MET A 34 14.06 21.53 -10.47
C MET A 34 13.64 20.99 -11.83
N LEU A 35 12.81 21.71 -12.60
CA LEU A 35 12.41 21.32 -13.95
C LEU A 35 13.57 21.43 -14.94
N LYS A 36 14.44 22.43 -14.81
CA LYS A 36 15.67 22.52 -15.61
C LYS A 36 16.58 21.32 -15.34
N LEU A 37 16.83 21.00 -14.07
CA LEU A 37 17.59 19.80 -13.68
C LEU A 37 16.96 18.51 -14.21
N ALA A 38 15.63 18.44 -14.18
CA ALA A 38 14.86 17.31 -14.69
C ALA A 38 14.86 17.20 -16.20
N ARG A 39 15.18 18.25 -16.97
CA ARG A 39 15.23 18.26 -18.45
C ARG A 39 16.64 18.34 -19.01
N GLY A 40 17.61 18.74 -18.20
CA GLY A 40 19.00 18.88 -18.57
C GLY A 40 19.67 17.54 -18.84
N ARG A 41 20.93 17.61 -19.28
CA ARG A 41 21.76 16.40 -19.53
C ARG A 41 21.96 15.53 -18.28
N SER A 42 21.73 16.10 -17.10
CA SER A 42 21.75 15.46 -15.78
C SER A 42 20.77 14.31 -15.62
N GLN A 43 19.70 14.23 -16.42
CA GLN A 43 18.72 13.12 -16.40
C GLN A 43 19.34 11.72 -16.51
N GLN A 44 20.49 11.61 -17.18
CA GLN A 44 21.16 10.33 -17.35
C GLN A 44 21.77 9.83 -16.04
N ALA A 45 22.19 10.74 -15.16
CA ALA A 45 22.90 10.40 -13.92
C ALA A 45 21.97 10.20 -12.72
N PHE A 46 20.86 10.93 -12.61
CA PHE A 46 19.97 10.86 -11.46
C PHE A 46 18.54 11.25 -11.83
N VAL A 47 17.62 10.96 -10.92
CA VAL A 47 16.21 11.34 -11.03
C VAL A 47 15.94 12.51 -10.11
N SER A 48 15.57 13.67 -10.66
CA SER A 48 15.07 14.78 -9.86
C SER A 48 13.57 14.64 -9.63
N CYS A 49 13.15 14.78 -8.38
CA CYS A 49 11.75 14.72 -8.01
C CYS A 49 11.45 15.66 -6.83
N TRP A 50 10.18 15.94 -6.60
CA TRP A 50 9.71 16.68 -5.44
C TRP A 50 8.72 15.84 -4.64
N LEU A 51 8.67 16.04 -3.33
CA LEU A 51 7.75 15.39 -2.41
C LEU A 51 7.05 16.47 -1.55
N ASN A 52 5.74 16.60 -1.73
CA ASN A 52 4.91 17.48 -0.93
C ASN A 52 4.48 16.77 0.36
N LEU A 53 4.92 17.29 1.51
CA LEU A 53 4.70 16.69 2.82
C LEU A 53 3.26 16.87 3.34
N LYS A 54 2.46 17.75 2.74
CA LYS A 54 1.01 17.85 3.01
C LYS A 54 0.24 16.74 2.32
N ASN A 55 0.60 16.44 1.06
CA ASN A 55 -0.04 15.38 0.28
C ASN A 55 0.45 13.98 0.71
N THR A 56 1.74 13.87 1.06
CA THR A 56 2.39 12.62 1.42
C THR A 56 2.97 12.72 2.83
N PRO A 57 2.15 12.58 3.89
CA PRO A 57 2.57 12.81 5.28
C PRO A 57 3.65 11.82 5.76
N VAL A 58 3.70 10.62 5.17
CA VAL A 58 4.75 9.62 5.43
C VAL A 58 6.15 10.17 5.11
N GLY A 59 6.28 11.17 4.23
CA GLY A 59 7.55 11.81 3.92
C GLY A 59 8.22 12.46 5.13
N ARG A 60 7.45 12.88 6.16
CA ARG A 60 8.04 13.38 7.42
C ARG A 60 8.73 12.25 8.19
N GLY A 61 8.19 11.04 8.15
CA GLY A 61 8.82 9.84 8.70
C GLY A 61 10.11 9.51 7.95
N VAL A 62 10.09 9.58 6.62
CA VAL A 62 11.28 9.39 5.77
C VAL A 62 12.40 10.38 6.15
N LEU A 63 12.08 11.67 6.30
CA LEU A 63 13.08 12.67 6.72
C LEU A 63 13.66 12.39 8.11
N LYS A 64 12.84 11.89 9.06
CA LYS A 64 13.34 11.48 10.38
C LYS A 64 14.28 10.27 10.27
N VAL A 65 13.99 9.31 9.40
CA VAL A 65 14.90 8.17 9.17
C VAL A 65 16.21 8.66 8.55
N TYR A 66 16.15 9.60 7.61
CA TYR A 66 17.33 10.13 6.92
C TYR A 66 18.24 10.98 7.82
N PHE A 67 17.69 11.74 8.77
CA PHE A 67 18.46 12.74 9.53
C PHE A 67 18.31 12.63 11.06
N ALA A 68 17.70 11.55 11.57
CA ALA A 68 17.25 11.36 12.97
C ALA A 68 16.21 12.39 13.47
N THR A 69 16.10 13.54 12.81
CA THR A 69 15.24 14.68 13.12
C THR A 69 14.64 15.22 11.82
N ILE A 70 13.59 16.04 11.92
CA ILE A 70 13.06 16.71 10.73
C ILE A 70 13.91 17.96 10.46
N PRO A 71 14.57 18.08 9.30
CA PRO A 71 15.33 19.28 8.95
C PRO A 71 14.40 20.46 8.69
N SER A 72 14.95 21.68 8.70
CA SER A 72 14.25 22.88 8.23
C SER A 72 13.79 22.70 6.78
N LEU A 73 12.53 23.04 6.50
CA LEU A 73 11.93 22.93 5.18
C LEU A 73 11.92 24.29 4.45
N PRO A 74 12.05 24.32 3.12
CA PRO A 74 12.24 23.15 2.23
C PRO A 74 13.64 22.54 2.35
N ALA A 75 13.75 21.24 2.04
CA ALA A 75 15.02 20.51 2.10
C ALA A 75 15.27 19.76 0.79
N LEU A 76 16.46 19.94 0.21
CA LEU A 76 16.92 19.18 -0.95
C LEU A 76 17.85 18.05 -0.47
N VAL A 77 17.58 16.83 -0.91
CA VAL A 77 18.25 15.63 -0.41
C VAL A 77 18.68 14.76 -1.59
N TRP A 78 19.93 14.32 -1.57
CA TRP A 78 20.43 13.28 -2.46
C TRP A 78 20.35 11.93 -1.74
N VAL A 79 19.80 10.92 -2.41
CA VAL A 79 19.67 9.57 -1.89
C VAL A 79 20.11 8.59 -2.96
N ASP A 80 21.11 7.77 -2.65
CA ASP A 80 21.50 6.64 -3.48
C ASP A 80 21.05 5.32 -2.84
N LEU A 81 19.88 4.83 -3.26
CA LEU A 81 19.33 3.56 -2.76
C LEU A 81 20.03 2.33 -3.34
N HIS A 82 20.85 2.48 -4.38
CA HIS A 82 21.44 1.36 -5.10
C HIS A 82 22.95 1.24 -4.90
N ALA A 83 23.61 2.27 -4.38
CA ALA A 83 25.01 2.27 -3.98
C ALA A 83 25.16 2.49 -2.47
N GLY A 84 24.65 1.55 -1.67
CA GLY A 84 24.88 1.51 -0.22
C GLY A 84 24.02 2.48 0.61
N GLY A 85 22.92 3.01 0.06
CA GLY A 85 21.92 3.73 0.85
C GLY A 85 22.37 5.10 1.35
N GLN A 86 23.36 5.74 0.72
CA GLN A 86 23.91 6.99 1.23
C GLN A 86 22.95 8.16 1.04
N VAL A 87 22.80 8.98 2.10
CA VAL A 87 21.93 10.16 2.10
C VAL A 87 22.75 11.40 2.38
N PHE A 88 22.57 12.43 1.56
CA PHE A 88 23.24 13.72 1.72
C PHE A 88 22.21 14.86 1.70
N LYS A 89 22.37 15.79 2.64
CA LYS A 89 21.58 17.02 2.68
C LYS A 89 22.27 18.11 1.86
N PHE A 90 21.52 18.82 1.04
CA PHE A 90 22.02 20.03 0.39
C PHE A 90 22.33 21.13 1.43
N PRO A 91 23.44 21.88 1.29
CA PRO A 91 23.80 22.97 2.20
C PRO A 91 22.68 24.01 2.32
N SER A 92 22.29 24.34 3.56
CA SER A 92 21.15 25.22 3.82
C SER A 92 21.49 26.70 3.59
N GLU A 93 22.78 27.02 3.48
CA GLU A 93 23.35 28.34 3.23
C GLU A 93 23.31 28.71 1.74
N GLN A 94 23.14 27.71 0.85
CA GLN A 94 23.15 27.90 -0.59
C GLN A 94 21.73 27.99 -1.14
N SER A 95 21.56 28.81 -2.19
CA SER A 95 20.29 28.86 -2.91
C SER A 95 20.12 27.64 -3.82
N ILE A 96 18.88 27.15 -3.90
CA ILE A 96 18.47 26.00 -4.71
C ILE A 96 18.37 26.45 -6.18
N THR A 97 19.52 26.50 -6.84
CA THR A 97 19.65 26.83 -8.27
C THR A 97 20.33 25.68 -9.00
N GLU A 98 20.07 25.53 -10.30
CA GLU A 98 20.67 24.47 -11.11
C GLU A 98 22.21 24.43 -10.97
N MET A 99 22.86 25.60 -11.04
CA MET A 99 24.31 25.70 -10.98
C MET A 99 24.88 25.27 -9.62
N ASN A 100 24.28 25.69 -8.51
CA ASN A 100 24.74 25.32 -7.17
C ASN A 100 24.54 23.83 -6.91
N ILE A 101 23.40 23.29 -7.35
CA ILE A 101 23.08 21.87 -7.19
C ILE A 101 24.07 21.02 -7.97
N LEU A 102 24.34 21.35 -9.25
CA LEU A 102 25.32 20.60 -10.04
C LEU A 102 26.73 20.68 -9.45
N SER A 103 27.15 21.86 -8.97
CA SER A 103 28.44 22.02 -8.28
C SER A 103 28.54 21.15 -7.02
N TRP A 104 27.47 21.09 -6.23
CA TRP A 104 27.39 20.21 -5.06
C TRP A 104 27.41 18.72 -5.43
N LEU A 105 26.71 18.31 -6.49
CA LEU A 105 26.74 16.92 -6.98
C LEU A 105 28.13 16.49 -7.47
N GLU A 106 28.89 17.40 -8.08
CA GLU A 106 30.29 17.11 -8.45
C GLU A 106 31.19 16.95 -7.21
N LYS A 107 30.95 17.70 -6.13
CA LYS A 107 31.66 17.50 -4.85
C LYS A 107 31.32 16.15 -4.22
N LEU A 108 30.06 15.73 -4.30
CA LEU A 108 29.62 14.40 -3.86
C LEU A 108 30.35 13.30 -4.63
N ARG A 109 30.44 13.43 -5.95
CA ARG A 109 31.19 12.50 -6.82
C ARG A 109 32.68 12.46 -6.50
N ALA A 110 33.26 13.59 -6.12
CA ALA A 110 34.64 13.69 -5.69
C ALA A 110 34.88 13.15 -4.25
N GLY A 111 33.83 12.74 -3.53
CA GLY A 111 33.93 12.22 -2.16
C GLY A 111 34.29 13.30 -1.13
N LEU A 112 34.03 14.57 -1.43
CA LEU A 112 34.37 15.71 -0.56
C LEU A 112 33.29 16.01 0.49
N GLU A 113 32.11 15.42 0.35
CA GLU A 113 30.97 15.61 1.25
C GLU A 113 30.79 14.38 2.14
N ILE A 114 30.40 14.61 3.39
CA ILE A 114 30.18 13.54 4.36
C ILE A 114 28.70 13.13 4.31
N PRO A 115 28.37 11.83 4.19
CA PRO A 115 26.99 11.38 4.22
C PRO A 115 26.35 11.73 5.56
N SER A 116 25.12 12.23 5.51
CA SER A 116 24.33 12.53 6.70
C SER A 116 23.86 11.26 7.39
N SER A 117 23.53 10.23 6.61
CA SER A 117 23.24 8.88 7.09
C SER A 117 23.48 7.86 5.98
N THR A 118 23.48 6.60 6.38
CA THR A 118 23.57 5.45 5.49
C THR A 118 22.39 4.54 5.82
N LEU A 119 21.51 4.33 4.84
CA LEU A 119 20.34 3.46 4.98
C LEU A 119 20.80 2.01 4.94
N SER A 120 20.32 1.21 5.89
CA SER A 120 20.56 -0.23 5.92
C SER A 120 19.83 -0.90 4.76
N GLU A 121 20.49 -1.81 4.06
CA GLU A 121 19.87 -2.72 3.07
C GLU A 121 19.14 -3.89 3.76
N GLU A 122 18.48 -3.61 4.88
CA GLU A 122 17.68 -4.62 5.56
C GLU A 122 16.54 -5.08 4.65
N ASP A 123 16.46 -6.39 4.44
CA ASP A 123 15.35 -7.01 3.73
C ASP A 123 14.03 -6.57 4.38
N TRP A 124 13.23 -5.81 3.62
CA TRP A 124 11.91 -5.43 4.09
C TRP A 124 11.06 -6.70 4.22
N LYS A 125 10.79 -7.10 5.45
CA LYS A 125 9.87 -8.19 5.78
C LYS A 125 8.55 -7.60 6.23
N PRO A 126 7.41 -8.17 5.79
CA PRO A 126 6.12 -7.73 6.30
C PRO A 126 6.10 -7.89 7.83
N PRO A 127 5.45 -6.96 8.56
CA PRO A 127 5.46 -6.97 10.02
C PRO A 127 4.78 -8.20 10.63
N LEU A 128 3.92 -8.86 9.84
CA LEU A 128 3.25 -10.10 10.19
C LEU A 128 3.64 -11.18 9.18
N PRO A 129 3.71 -12.45 9.61
CA PRO A 129 3.84 -13.57 8.69
C PRO A 129 2.65 -13.61 7.73
N ALA A 130 2.85 -14.24 6.58
CA ALA A 130 1.76 -14.49 5.66
C ALA A 130 0.61 -15.21 6.38
N TYR A 131 -0.61 -14.74 6.12
CA TYR A 131 -1.80 -15.28 6.74
C TYR A 131 -2.00 -16.75 6.30
N ASN A 132 -2.09 -17.68 7.24
CA ASN A 132 -2.31 -19.09 6.93
C ASN A 132 -3.81 -19.41 6.85
N PHE A 133 -4.39 -19.24 5.67
CA PHE A 133 -5.81 -19.52 5.43
C PHE A 133 -6.18 -20.99 5.67
N LEU A 134 -5.28 -21.93 5.38
CA LEU A 134 -5.54 -23.37 5.53
C LEU A 134 -5.75 -23.74 6.99
N GLN A 135 -4.84 -23.30 7.86
CA GLN A 135 -4.95 -23.52 9.31
C GLN A 135 -6.25 -22.94 9.88
N MET A 136 -6.73 -21.84 9.30
CA MET A 136 -7.97 -21.21 9.73
C MET A 136 -9.22 -22.01 9.31
N MET A 137 -9.21 -22.64 8.13
CA MET A 137 -10.31 -23.52 7.69
C MET A 137 -10.34 -24.82 8.50
N GLU A 138 -9.17 -25.35 8.88
CA GLU A 138 -9.07 -26.49 9.78
C GLU A 138 -9.59 -26.15 11.18
N ALA A 139 -9.28 -24.95 11.68
CA ALA A 139 -9.77 -24.46 12.96
C ALA A 139 -11.26 -24.08 12.94
N ALA A 140 -11.78 -23.60 11.81
CA ALA A 140 -13.18 -23.29 11.58
C ALA A 140 -13.96 -24.53 11.10
N GLY A 141 -13.70 -25.68 11.74
CA GLY A 141 -14.13 -27.02 11.31
C GLY A 141 -15.55 -27.07 10.73
N PRO A 142 -15.80 -27.96 9.77
CA PRO A 142 -17.06 -27.97 9.05
C PRO A 142 -18.22 -28.27 10.00
N GLU A 143 -19.00 -27.26 10.38
CA GLU A 143 -20.37 -27.45 10.89
C GLU A 143 -21.34 -27.92 9.78
N PHE A 144 -20.81 -28.46 8.68
CA PHE A 144 -21.54 -29.11 7.61
C PHE A 144 -20.94 -30.51 7.38
N THR A 145 -20.83 -31.31 8.43
CA THR A 145 -20.79 -32.76 8.23
C THR A 145 -22.16 -33.18 7.71
N LEU A 146 -22.20 -33.39 6.40
CA LEU A 146 -23.24 -34.15 5.70
C LEU A 146 -23.63 -35.34 6.57
N HIS A 147 -24.91 -35.40 6.95
CA HIS A 147 -25.49 -36.57 7.59
C HIS A 147 -25.30 -37.78 6.68
N THR A 148 -24.26 -38.57 6.93
CA THR A 148 -24.20 -39.95 6.46
C THR A 148 -25.29 -40.70 7.22
N SER A 149 -26.48 -40.80 6.61
CA SER A 149 -27.50 -41.73 7.05
C SER A 149 -26.94 -43.14 6.89
N SER A 150 -26.73 -43.79 8.03
CA SER A 150 -26.56 -45.23 8.10
C SER A 150 -27.85 -45.89 7.64
N HIS A 151 -27.99 -46.14 6.34
CA HIS A 151 -29.00 -47.07 5.83
C HIS A 151 -28.54 -48.47 6.22
N GLN A 152 -29.09 -48.93 7.34
CA GLN A 152 -29.04 -50.30 7.79
C GLN A 152 -29.77 -51.16 6.75
N GLU A 153 -29.04 -52.06 6.08
CA GLU A 153 -29.60 -53.11 5.22
C GLU A 153 -30.54 -53.99 6.05
N ASP A 154 -31.83 -54.01 5.70
CA ASP A 154 -32.72 -55.09 6.10
C ASP A 154 -33.31 -55.74 4.84
N ARG A 155 -32.71 -56.87 4.51
CA ARG A 155 -33.06 -57.78 3.43
C ARG A 155 -34.35 -58.51 3.81
N ARG A 156 -35.47 -58.17 3.14
CA ARG A 156 -36.64 -59.06 3.02
C ARG A 156 -37.07 -59.17 1.55
N GLU A 157 -36.58 -60.24 0.93
CA GLU A 157 -37.23 -60.98 -0.17
C GLU A 157 -38.68 -61.32 0.27
N GLN A 158 -39.76 -61.33 -0.51
CA GLN A 158 -40.05 -61.83 -1.86
C GLN A 158 -41.58 -61.59 -2.07
N GLN A 159 -42.08 -60.96 -3.15
CA GLN A 159 -42.82 -61.55 -4.30
C GLN A 159 -43.64 -60.40 -4.92
N GLN A 160 -43.38 -59.91 -6.15
CA GLN A 160 -43.70 -60.43 -7.50
C GLN A 160 -45.11 -60.04 -7.99
N LEU A 161 -45.16 -59.29 -9.11
CA LEU A 161 -46.19 -59.10 -10.17
C LEU A 161 -46.11 -57.65 -10.70
N GLU A 162 -45.24 -57.37 -11.68
CA GLU A 162 -45.50 -57.35 -13.14
C GLU A 162 -46.43 -56.24 -13.66
N GLY A 163 -45.96 -55.53 -14.70
CA GLY A 163 -46.73 -54.61 -15.55
C GLY A 163 -46.08 -53.23 -15.69
N SER A 164 -45.12 -53.00 -16.59
CA SER A 164 -45.26 -52.73 -18.04
C SER A 164 -45.21 -51.23 -18.38
N GLU A 165 -44.05 -50.86 -18.95
CA GLU A 165 -43.80 -49.94 -20.07
C GLU A 165 -44.19 -48.44 -20.03
N GLU A 166 -43.13 -47.64 -20.21
CA GLU A 166 -42.96 -46.49 -21.11
C GLU A 166 -44.10 -45.44 -21.26
N LYS A 167 -43.75 -44.16 -21.13
CA LYS A 167 -43.53 -43.26 -22.30
C LYS A 167 -43.29 -41.81 -21.88
N ALA A 168 -42.25 -41.23 -22.46
CA ALA A 168 -41.94 -39.81 -22.46
C ALA A 168 -42.77 -39.05 -23.51
N THR A 169 -43.20 -37.82 -23.19
CA THR A 169 -43.46 -36.70 -24.12
C THR A 169 -43.61 -35.42 -23.26
N VAL A 170 -42.68 -34.47 -23.32
CA VAL A 170 -42.57 -33.34 -24.27
C VAL A 170 -43.62 -32.24 -24.02
N ARG A 171 -43.09 -31.09 -23.55
CA ARG A 171 -43.39 -29.68 -23.90
C ARG A 171 -44.83 -29.17 -23.69
N GLU A 172 -44.96 -28.06 -22.97
CA GLU A 172 -45.41 -26.75 -23.48
C GLU A 172 -45.27 -25.69 -22.36
N GLU A 173 -44.53 -24.61 -22.63
CA GLU A 173 -44.75 -23.33 -21.96
C GLU A 173 -45.97 -22.65 -22.58
N PRO A 174 -46.69 -21.82 -21.81
CA PRO A 174 -46.75 -20.43 -22.24
C PRO A 174 -46.58 -19.41 -21.10
N THR A 175 -45.87 -18.35 -21.49
CA THR A 175 -45.73 -17.04 -20.87
C THR A 175 -47.09 -16.38 -20.60
N GLU A 176 -47.28 -15.81 -19.40
CA GLU A 176 -48.15 -14.64 -19.26
C GLU A 176 -47.65 -13.71 -18.14
N GLU A 177 -47.55 -12.43 -18.48
CA GLU A 177 -47.06 -11.33 -17.66
C GLU A 177 -48.06 -10.95 -16.58
N ALA A 178 -47.61 -10.77 -15.33
CA ALA A 178 -48.33 -9.96 -14.35
C ALA A 178 -47.37 -9.31 -13.34
N ARG A 179 -47.17 -8.00 -13.50
CA ARG A 179 -46.56 -7.09 -12.52
C ARG A 179 -47.40 -7.06 -11.23
N VAL A 180 -46.83 -7.40 -10.06
CA VAL A 180 -47.14 -6.73 -8.78
C VAL A 180 -45.93 -6.72 -7.83
N LYS A 181 -45.52 -5.49 -7.50
CA LYS A 181 -44.89 -4.93 -6.29
C LYS A 181 -44.12 -5.82 -5.27
N ALA A 182 -42.87 -5.40 -5.07
CA ALA A 182 -42.18 -5.09 -3.80
C ALA A 182 -42.27 -6.07 -2.62
N GLU A 183 -41.13 -6.69 -2.30
CA GLU A 183 -40.76 -7.01 -0.92
C GLU A 183 -39.24 -6.99 -0.72
N LYS A 184 -38.83 -6.49 0.45
CA LYS A 184 -37.44 -6.36 0.91
C LYS A 184 -36.81 -7.74 1.09
N ALA A 185 -35.68 -7.98 0.42
CA ALA A 185 -34.75 -9.05 0.80
C ALA A 185 -33.42 -8.42 1.23
N GLN A 186 -33.22 -8.39 2.55
CA GLN A 186 -32.00 -7.99 3.22
C GLN A 186 -30.99 -9.14 3.11
N GLY A 187 -30.16 -9.12 2.07
CA GLY A 187 -28.99 -10.02 1.99
C GLY A 187 -27.90 -9.58 2.98
N PRO A 188 -27.17 -10.50 3.61
CA PRO A 188 -26.07 -10.13 4.49
C PRO A 188 -24.89 -9.69 3.63
N GLY A 189 -24.78 -8.38 3.43
CA GLY A 189 -23.59 -7.76 2.86
C GLY A 189 -22.41 -7.97 3.80
N ARG A 190 -21.48 -8.82 3.37
CA ARG A 190 -20.13 -8.93 3.95
C ARG A 190 -19.42 -7.59 3.82
N ASP A 191 -19.31 -6.84 4.91
CA ASP A 191 -18.37 -5.74 5.03
C ASP A 191 -16.95 -6.28 5.17
N LEU A 192 -16.33 -6.63 4.04
CA LEU A 192 -14.87 -6.72 3.95
C LEU A 192 -14.31 -5.30 3.78
N ARG A 193 -14.40 -4.50 4.85
CA ARG A 193 -13.79 -3.18 4.91
C ARG A 193 -12.78 -3.10 6.06
N GLY A 194 -11.51 -3.09 5.66
CA GLY A 194 -10.49 -2.25 6.30
C GLY A 194 -9.77 -2.86 7.49
N THR A 195 -8.56 -3.37 7.23
CA THR A 195 -7.45 -3.42 8.19
C THR A 195 -7.01 -1.99 8.55
N ALA A 196 -7.81 -1.28 9.34
CA ALA A 196 -7.40 -0.06 10.01
C ALA A 196 -7.45 -0.30 11.52
N PRO A 197 -6.31 -0.27 12.24
CA PRO A 197 -6.31 -0.36 13.69
C PRO A 197 -7.08 0.84 14.27
N ARG A 198 -8.17 0.57 14.99
CA ARG A 198 -8.81 1.61 15.82
C ARG A 198 -7.95 1.82 17.05
N LEU A 199 -7.20 2.93 17.06
CA LEU A 199 -6.55 3.46 18.26
C LEU A 199 -7.63 3.97 19.22
N ALA A 200 -8.16 3.10 20.07
CA ALA A 200 -8.92 3.52 21.24
C ALA A 200 -7.94 4.08 22.28
N GLY A 201 -7.76 5.40 22.26
CA GLY A 201 -7.08 6.13 23.33
C GLY A 201 -7.91 6.05 24.61
N ARG A 202 -7.39 5.35 25.61
CA ARG A 202 -7.94 5.30 26.97
C ARG A 202 -7.63 6.65 27.65
N GLU A 203 -8.56 7.60 27.60
CA GLU A 203 -8.50 8.81 28.43
C GLU A 203 -8.53 8.42 29.91
N LYS A 204 -7.38 8.60 30.59
CA LYS A 204 -7.34 8.58 32.05
C LYS A 204 -7.77 9.97 32.54
N GLN A 205 -8.93 10.04 33.16
CA GLN A 205 -9.37 11.18 33.97
C GLN A 205 -8.31 11.51 35.04
N ALA A 206 -7.69 12.67 34.93
CA ALA A 206 -6.94 13.27 36.02
C ALA A 206 -7.93 13.88 37.02
N ARG A 207 -7.99 13.31 38.22
CA ARG A 207 -8.70 13.89 39.37
C ARG A 207 -8.02 15.22 39.74
N ARG A 208 -8.82 16.29 39.80
CA ARG A 208 -8.45 17.55 40.44
C ARG A 208 -8.53 17.34 41.96
N HIS A 209 -7.44 17.61 42.66
CA HIS A 209 -7.47 17.91 44.09
C HIS A 209 -7.12 19.38 44.25
N SER A 210 -8.06 20.13 44.82
CA SER A 210 -7.87 21.48 45.30
C SER A 210 -7.24 21.42 46.69
N GLU A 211 -6.36 22.37 46.97
CA GLU A 211 -5.99 22.81 48.31
C GLU A 211 -6.18 24.33 48.36
#